data_AF-A0A1Z8Q9K7-F1
#
_entry.id   AF-A0A1Z8Q9K7-F1
#
_cell.length_a   1.000
_cell.length_b   1.000
_cell.length_c   1.000
_cell.angle_alpha   90.00
_cell.angle_beta   90.00
_cell.angle_gamma   90.00
#
_symmetry.space_group_name_H-M   'P 1'
#
loop_
_entity.id
_entity.type
_entity.pdbx_description
1 polymer ?
#
loop_
_entity_poly.entity_id
_entity_poly.type
_entity_poly.pdbx_seq_one_letter_code
_entity_poly.pdbx_strand_id
1 'polypeptide(L)'
;MARLEGRVKKGWGEEVIFATNDMYCGKLLKMKPGKEMSMHFHIKKHETWYVLGGEFVVQKINTDNATKTARTVQAGAVIVNTPGEPHKLICATEGTILEVSTPDSVEDNFRVGKGDSQKNTVIDEVPGSQPYKGNN
;
A
#
# COMPACT_ATOMS: atom_id res chain seq x y z
N MET A 1 -11.37 7.98 -14.24
CA MET A 1 -10.86 7.21 -13.09
C MET A 1 -11.19 8.00 -11.84
N ALA A 2 -11.77 7.38 -10.83
CA ALA A 2 -12.16 8.09 -9.61
C ALA A 2 -10.93 8.40 -8.74
N ARG A 3 -10.94 9.60 -8.14
CA ARG A 3 -9.90 10.11 -7.25
C ARG A 3 -10.51 10.42 -5.89
N LEU A 4 -9.70 10.31 -4.85
CA LEU A 4 -10.05 10.77 -3.51
C LEU A 4 -9.35 12.11 -3.25
N GLU A 5 -9.90 12.88 -2.31
CA GLU A 5 -9.37 14.16 -1.86
C GLU A 5 -9.56 14.34 -0.34
N GLY A 6 -8.84 15.31 0.24
CA GLY A 6 -8.97 15.62 1.66
C GLY A 6 -8.46 14.51 2.57
N ARG A 7 -9.19 14.21 3.65
CA ARG A 7 -8.80 13.21 4.66
C ARG A 7 -9.58 11.91 4.49
N VAL A 8 -8.87 10.80 4.29
CA VAL A 8 -9.48 9.47 4.11
C VAL A 8 -9.02 8.55 5.23
N LYS A 9 -9.97 8.06 6.05
CA LYS A 9 -9.69 7.08 7.10
C LYS A 9 -9.37 5.71 6.50
N LYS A 10 -8.39 5.03 7.08
CA LYS A 10 -7.98 3.67 6.71
C LYS A 10 -7.84 2.80 7.96
N GLY A 11 -7.85 1.48 7.80
CA GLY A 11 -7.63 0.56 8.92
C GLY A 11 -6.24 0.74 9.57
N TRP A 12 -5.28 1.27 8.82
CA TRP A 12 -3.91 1.50 9.28
C TRP A 12 -3.63 2.93 9.80
N GLY A 13 -4.57 3.86 9.65
CA GLY A 13 -4.34 5.28 9.94
C GLY A 13 -5.20 6.20 9.08
N GLU A 14 -4.60 7.22 8.47
CA GLU A 14 -5.28 8.11 7.54
C GLU A 14 -4.38 8.55 6.37
N GLU A 15 -5.01 8.83 5.23
CA GLU A 15 -4.41 9.59 4.14
C GLU A 15 -4.86 11.05 4.26
N VAL A 16 -3.93 11.99 4.16
CA VAL A 16 -4.21 13.41 3.95
C VAL A 16 -3.76 13.77 2.53
N ILE A 17 -4.71 13.84 1.61
CA ILE A 17 -4.50 14.11 0.19
C ILE A 17 -4.55 15.63 0.00
N PHE A 18 -3.38 16.24 -0.21
CA PHE A 18 -3.26 17.70 -0.38
C PHE A 18 -3.18 18.12 -1.85
N ALA A 19 -2.95 17.18 -2.76
CA ALA A 19 -3.02 17.40 -4.19
C ALA A 19 -3.53 16.16 -4.92
N THR A 20 -4.48 16.35 -5.83
CA THR A 20 -5.03 15.30 -6.70
C THR A 20 -5.52 15.95 -7.99
N ASN A 21 -4.85 15.68 -9.11
CA ASN A 21 -5.17 16.27 -10.41
C ASN A 21 -4.61 15.40 -11.54
N ASP A 22 -4.74 15.87 -12.79
CA ASP A 22 -4.29 15.13 -13.98
C ASP A 22 -2.78 15.11 -14.19
N MET A 23 -2.03 15.85 -13.37
CA MET A 23 -0.57 15.93 -13.44
C MET A 23 0.11 15.13 -12.33
N TYR A 24 -0.41 15.17 -11.10
CA TYR A 24 0.21 14.53 -9.95
C TYR A 24 -0.76 14.30 -8.78
N CYS A 25 -0.32 13.48 -7.82
CA CYS A 25 -0.94 13.34 -6.51
C CYS A 25 0.11 13.55 -5.40
N GLY A 26 -0.34 14.15 -4.30
CA GLY A 26 0.45 14.38 -3.10
C GLY A 26 -0.33 13.99 -1.86
N LYS A 27 0.26 13.14 -1.01
CA LYS A 27 -0.38 12.65 0.21
C LYS A 27 0.56 12.65 1.40
N LEU A 28 -0.01 12.82 2.59
CA LEU A 28 0.62 12.41 3.84
C LEU A 28 -0.05 11.11 4.31
N LEU A 29 0.72 10.03 4.42
CA LEU A 29 0.27 8.76 4.96
C LEU A 29 0.61 8.75 6.45
N LYS A 30 -0.38 9.02 7.30
CA LYS A 30 -0.20 9.04 8.75
C LYS A 30 -0.57 7.69 9.33
N MET A 31 0.43 6.95 9.79
CA MET A 31 0.25 5.56 10.21
C MET A 31 0.38 5.40 11.72
N LYS A 32 -0.44 4.51 12.29
CA LYS A 32 -0.40 4.15 13.71
C LYS A 32 0.58 3.00 13.97
N PRO A 33 1.21 2.92 15.15
CA PRO A 33 2.11 1.81 15.50
C PRO A 33 1.44 0.44 15.35
N GLY A 34 2.18 -0.55 14.85
CA GLY A 34 1.72 -1.92 14.64
C GLY A 34 0.72 -2.10 13.50
N LYS A 35 0.47 -1.06 12.69
CA LYS A 35 -0.47 -1.11 11.57
C LYS A 35 0.21 -1.26 10.22
N GLU A 36 -0.50 -1.84 9.26
CA GLU A 36 0.03 -2.15 7.95
C GLU A 36 -0.96 -1.89 6.81
N MET A 37 -0.40 -1.43 5.68
CA MET A 37 -1.12 -1.33 4.41
C MET A 37 -1.32 -2.73 3.80
N SER A 38 -2.20 -2.86 2.80
CA SER A 38 -2.22 -4.07 1.97
C SER A 38 -0.89 -4.24 1.23
N MET A 39 -0.52 -5.48 0.91
CA MET A 39 0.48 -5.71 -0.15
C MET A 39 -0.21 -5.43 -1.49
N HIS A 40 0.24 -4.41 -2.19
CA HIS A 40 -0.40 -3.95 -3.42
C HIS A 40 0.61 -3.39 -4.42
N PHE A 41 0.18 -3.26 -5.66
CA PHE A 41 0.93 -2.58 -6.71
C PHE A 41 -0.03 -1.72 -7.56
N HIS A 42 0.59 -0.88 -8.37
CA HIS A 42 -0.05 0.03 -9.31
C HIS A 42 0.37 -0.33 -10.73
N ILE A 43 -0.53 -0.33 -11.71
CA ILE A 43 -0.16 -0.57 -13.12
C ILE A 43 0.29 0.73 -13.78
N LYS A 44 -0.28 1.87 -13.36
CA LYS A 44 -0.02 3.17 -13.98
C LYS A 44 0.76 4.09 -13.04
N LYS A 45 0.38 4.12 -11.76
CA LYS A 45 0.95 5.08 -10.82
C LYS A 45 2.43 4.77 -10.54
N HIS A 46 3.28 5.77 -10.75
CA HIS A 46 4.66 5.79 -10.26
C HIS A 46 4.72 6.69 -9.04
N GLU A 47 5.18 6.18 -7.90
CA GLU A 47 5.17 6.91 -6.64
C GLU A 47 6.51 6.87 -5.92
N THR A 48 6.74 7.89 -5.11
CA THR A 48 7.92 7.99 -4.25
C THR A 48 7.47 8.41 -2.86
N TRP A 49 7.99 7.70 -1.88
CA TRP A 49 7.82 7.96 -0.47
C TRP A 49 9.07 8.60 0.12
N TYR A 50 8.85 9.64 0.91
CA TYR A 50 9.85 10.23 1.78
C TYR A 50 9.38 10.10 3.23
N VAL A 51 10.18 9.46 4.09
CA VAL A 51 9.82 9.26 5.49
C VAL A 51 10.05 10.57 6.26
N LEU A 52 8.97 11.21 6.73
CA LEU A 52 9.06 12.43 7.52
C LEU A 52 9.40 12.14 8.99
N GLY A 53 8.91 11.03 9.52
CA GLY A 53 9.12 10.62 10.92
C GLY A 53 8.53 9.25 11.20
N GLY A 54 9.03 8.61 12.26
CA GLY A 54 8.70 7.23 12.63
C GLY A 54 9.65 6.19 12.02
N GLU A 55 9.37 4.92 12.31
CA GLU A 55 10.09 3.76 11.80
C GLU A 55 9.11 2.82 11.11
N PHE A 56 9.51 2.32 9.94
CA PHE A 56 8.69 1.45 9.11
C PHE A 56 9.49 0.27 8.60
N VAL A 57 8.78 -0.84 8.33
CA VAL A 57 9.29 -1.93 7.50
C VAL A 57 8.62 -1.84 6.14
N VAL A 58 9.44 -1.69 5.10
CA VAL A 58 9.01 -1.73 3.70
C VAL A 58 9.26 -3.13 3.19
N GLN A 59 8.20 -3.81 2.78
CA GLN A 59 8.28 -5.12 2.13
C GLN A 59 8.00 -4.98 0.63
N LYS A 60 8.73 -5.75 -0.18
CA LYS A 60 8.54 -5.80 -1.63
C LYS A 60 8.53 -7.25 -2.12
N ILE A 61 7.90 -7.49 -3.26
CA ILE A 61 7.93 -8.78 -3.97
C ILE A 61 8.58 -8.57 -5.34
N ASN A 62 9.64 -9.31 -5.66
CA ASN A 62 10.14 -9.38 -7.03
C ASN A 62 9.17 -10.23 -7.87
N THR A 63 8.60 -9.65 -8.91
CA THR A 63 7.60 -10.32 -9.77
C THR A 63 8.18 -11.35 -10.73
N ASP A 64 9.49 -11.37 -10.95
CA ASP A 64 10.16 -12.32 -11.84
C ASP A 64 10.36 -13.69 -11.17
N ASN A 65 10.54 -13.70 -9.84
CA ASN A 65 10.88 -14.91 -9.10
C ASN A 65 10.16 -15.07 -7.74
N ALA A 66 9.18 -14.22 -7.44
CA ALA A 66 8.41 -14.20 -6.19
C ALA A 66 9.22 -13.99 -4.90
N THR A 67 10.49 -13.58 -4.98
CA THR A 67 11.31 -13.32 -3.79
C THR A 67 10.74 -12.13 -3.01
N LYS A 68 10.62 -12.31 -1.69
CA LYS A 68 10.18 -11.25 -0.78
C LYS A 68 11.38 -10.61 -0.11
N THR A 69 11.40 -9.30 -0.06
CA THR A 69 12.40 -8.53 0.67
C THR A 69 11.73 -7.67 1.72
N ALA A 70 12.46 -7.34 2.78
CA ALA A 70 12.03 -6.43 3.82
C ALA A 70 13.20 -5.53 4.22
N ARG A 71 12.94 -4.24 4.37
CA ARG A 71 13.91 -3.28 4.91
C ARG A 71 13.29 -2.38 5.96
N THR A 72 13.99 -2.15 7.04
CA THR A 72 13.62 -1.11 8.02
C THR A 72 14.08 0.24 7.51
N VAL A 73 13.23 1.25 7.63
CA VAL A 73 13.49 2.64 7.21
C VAL A 73 13.03 3.61 8.30
N GLN A 74 13.72 4.73 8.39
CA GLN A 74 13.48 5.80 9.35
C GLN A 74 13.42 7.15 8.62
N ALA A 75 13.23 8.24 9.37
CA ALA A 75 13.17 9.60 8.83
C ALA A 75 14.35 9.92 7.87
N GLY A 76 14.04 10.57 6.76
CA GLY A 76 15.00 10.88 5.69
C GLY A 76 15.18 9.78 4.65
N ALA A 77 14.64 8.58 4.87
CA ALA A 77 14.68 7.52 3.87
C ALA A 77 13.75 7.82 2.68
N VAL A 78 14.23 7.45 1.49
CA VAL A 78 13.47 7.53 0.23
C VAL A 78 13.17 6.12 -0.28
N ILE A 79 11.95 5.93 -0.78
CA ILE A 79 11.49 4.69 -1.38
C ILE A 79 10.78 5.03 -2.68
N VAL A 80 11.29 4.52 -3.80
CA VAL A 80 10.57 4.58 -5.08
C VAL A 80 9.81 3.27 -5.24
N ASN A 81 8.52 3.37 -5.56
CA ASN A 81 7.67 2.24 -5.95
C ASN A 81 7.29 2.44 -7.41
N THR A 82 7.88 1.63 -8.28
CA THR A 82 7.62 1.70 -9.73
C THR A 82 6.32 0.95 -10.07
N PRO A 83 5.65 1.31 -11.18
CA PRO A 83 4.54 0.51 -11.68
C PRO A 83 4.89 -0.98 -11.79
N GLY A 84 3.96 -1.83 -11.38
CA GLY A 84 4.12 -3.28 -11.36
C GLY A 84 4.85 -3.84 -10.15
N GLU A 85 5.42 -3.03 -9.27
CA GLU A 85 6.19 -3.50 -8.10
C GLU A 85 5.29 -3.65 -6.86
N PRO A 86 5.00 -4.88 -6.37
CA PRO A 86 4.25 -5.06 -5.14
C PRO A 86 5.03 -4.58 -3.94
N HIS A 87 4.41 -3.70 -3.16
CA HIS A 87 4.97 -3.09 -1.97
C HIS A 87 3.96 -3.06 -0.83
N LYS A 88 4.49 -3.07 0.40
CA LYS A 88 3.74 -2.99 1.64
C LYS A 88 4.53 -2.20 2.66
N LEU A 89 3.82 -1.40 3.44
CA LEU A 89 4.38 -0.62 4.53
C LEU A 89 3.78 -1.07 5.86
N ILE A 90 4.65 -1.35 6.82
CA ILE A 90 4.31 -1.75 8.19
C ILE A 90 4.90 -0.70 9.12
N CYS A 91 4.08 -0.10 9.97
CA CYS A 91 4.45 0.96 10.89
C CYS A 91 4.95 0.35 12.21
N ALA A 92 6.24 0.47 12.51
CA ALA A 92 6.81 0.00 13.78
C ALA A 92 6.54 1.02 14.90
N THR A 93 6.79 2.30 14.62
CA THR A 93 6.47 3.44 15.51
C THR A 93 5.63 4.45 14.76
N GLU A 94 4.79 5.22 15.47
CA GLU A 94 3.93 6.23 14.86
C GLU A 94 4.75 7.17 13.96
N GLY A 95 4.22 7.45 12.77
CA GLY A 95 5.00 8.13 11.76
C GLY A 95 4.17 8.62 10.58
N THR A 96 4.82 9.43 9.76
CA THR A 96 4.23 9.99 8.53
C THR A 96 5.17 9.79 7.35
N ILE A 97 4.60 9.34 6.24
CA ILE A 97 5.26 9.35 4.93
C ILE A 97 4.65 10.46 4.07
N LEU A 98 5.51 11.22 3.38
CA LEU A 98 5.12 12.04 2.25
C LEU A 98 5.16 11.18 0.99
N GLU A 99 4.03 11.04 0.31
CA GLU A 99 3.91 10.44 -1.02
C GLU A 99 3.80 11.53 -2.07
N VAL A 100 4.63 11.42 -3.11
CA VAL A 100 4.46 12.15 -4.37
C VAL A 100 4.35 11.12 -5.48
N SER A 101 3.37 11.30 -6.36
CA SER A 101 3.13 10.36 -7.45
C SER A 101 2.59 11.03 -8.70
N THR A 102 2.66 10.31 -9.81
CA THR A 102 1.77 10.56 -10.97
C THR A 102 0.30 10.49 -10.52
N PRO A 103 -0.69 10.91 -11.34
CA PRO A 103 -2.09 10.92 -10.93
C PRO A 103 -2.56 9.59 -10.33
N ASP A 104 -3.19 9.67 -9.16
CA ASP A 104 -3.74 8.51 -8.46
C ASP A 104 -5.14 8.15 -8.98
N SER A 105 -5.55 6.89 -8.74
CA SER A 105 -6.85 6.36 -9.11
C SER A 105 -7.22 5.22 -8.16
N VAL A 106 -8.45 5.22 -7.63
CA VAL A 106 -8.92 4.17 -6.72
C VAL A 106 -8.91 2.78 -7.40
N GLU A 107 -9.07 2.76 -8.72
CA GLU A 107 -9.09 1.56 -9.54
C GLU A 107 -7.69 0.99 -9.83
N ASP A 108 -6.62 1.78 -9.69
CA ASP A 108 -5.24 1.33 -9.93
C ASP A 108 -4.59 0.68 -8.69
N ASN A 109 -5.39 0.08 -7.81
CA ASN A 109 -4.93 -0.52 -6.54
C ASN A 109 -5.14 -2.04 -6.56
N PHE A 110 -4.17 -2.78 -7.09
CA PHE A 110 -4.21 -4.24 -7.20
C PHE A 110 -3.59 -4.89 -5.97
N ARG A 111 -4.37 -5.67 -5.22
CA ARG A 111 -3.96 -6.22 -3.92
C ARG A 111 -3.61 -7.69 -4.04
N VAL A 112 -2.45 -8.06 -3.51
CA VAL A 112 -1.95 -9.45 -3.44
C VAL A 112 -1.76 -9.93 -2.00
N GLY A 113 -2.08 -9.08 -1.01
CA GLY A 113 -2.10 -9.44 0.40
C GLY A 113 -2.90 -8.44 1.23
N LYS A 114 -3.60 -8.93 2.26
CA LYS A 114 -4.42 -8.09 3.15
C LYS A 114 -3.53 -7.19 4.02
N GLY A 115 -4.07 -6.03 4.38
CA GLY A 115 -3.59 -5.17 5.47
C GLY A 115 -4.73 -4.83 6.41
N ASP A 116 -4.54 -3.86 7.31
CA ASP A 116 -5.54 -3.53 8.33
C ASP A 116 -6.88 -3.04 7.75
N SER A 117 -6.87 -2.40 6.58
CA SER A 117 -8.11 -1.96 5.91
C SER A 117 -8.98 -3.10 5.38
N GLN A 118 -8.47 -4.35 5.34
CA GLN A 118 -9.19 -5.53 4.84
C GLN A 118 -9.57 -6.53 5.96
N LYS A 119 -9.34 -6.19 7.24
CA LYS A 119 -9.62 -7.10 8.37
C LYS A 119 -11.12 -7.27 8.67
N ASN A 120 -11.97 -6.31 8.27
CA ASN A 120 -13.42 -6.33 8.56
C ASN A 120 -14.30 -6.60 7.33
N THR A 121 -13.72 -6.97 6.21
CA THR A 121 -14.50 -7.46 5.05
C THR A 121 -14.96 -8.88 5.35
N VAL A 122 -16.27 -9.04 5.57
CA VAL A 122 -16.94 -10.34 5.54
C VAL A 122 -16.51 -11.01 4.24
N ILE A 123 -15.83 -12.13 4.35
CA ILE A 123 -15.64 -13.01 3.19
C ILE A 123 -17.02 -13.62 2.93
N ASP A 124 -17.65 -13.22 1.83
CA ASP A 124 -18.68 -14.07 1.26
C ASP A 124 -17.95 -15.37 0.90
N GLU A 125 -18.17 -16.42 1.69
CA GLU A 125 -17.74 -17.76 1.33
C GLU A 125 -18.33 -18.04 -0.05
N VAL A 126 -17.47 -18.33 -1.04
CA VAL A 126 -17.96 -18.81 -2.34
C VAL A 126 -18.62 -20.16 -2.08
N PRO A 127 -19.95 -20.30 -2.24
CA PRO A 127 -20.59 -21.59 -2.04
C PRO A 127 -20.08 -22.54 -3.11
N GLY A 128 -19.35 -23.59 -2.72
CA GLY A 128 -19.06 -24.72 -3.59
C GLY A 128 -17.65 -24.88 -4.14
N SER A 129 -16.61 -24.19 -3.64
CA SER A 129 -15.24 -24.59 -3.98
C SER A 129 -14.85 -25.88 -3.24
N GLN A 130 -15.06 -27.03 -3.88
CA GLN A 130 -14.46 -28.29 -3.44
C GLN A 130 -12.93 -28.19 -3.55
N PRO A 131 -12.15 -28.70 -2.58
CA PRO A 131 -10.70 -28.72 -2.69
C PRO A 131 -10.27 -29.56 -3.89
N TYR A 132 -9.30 -29.05 -4.66
CA TYR A 132 -8.65 -29.79 -5.73
C TYR A 132 -8.02 -31.06 -5.15
N LYS A 133 -8.58 -32.22 -5.48
CA LYS A 133 -7.93 -33.52 -5.23
C LYS A 133 -6.92 -33.71 -6.34
N GLY A 134 -5.66 -33.42 -6.05
CA GLY A 134 -4.55 -33.78 -6.93
C GLY A 134 -4.55 -35.29 -7.16
N ASN A 135 -4.43 -35.70 -8.42
CA ASN A 135 -4.19 -37.09 -8.76
C ASN A 135 -2.74 -37.44 -8.38
N ASN A 136 -2.57 -38.54 -7.65
CA ASN A 136 -1.29 -39.23 -7.48
C ASN A 136 -0.73 -39.69 -8.84
#